data_AF-A0A9Q3UYI5-F1
#
_entry.id   AF-A0A9Q3UYI5-F1
#
_cell.length_a   1.000
_cell.length_b   1.000
_cell.length_c   1.000
_cell.angle_alpha   90.00
_cell.angle_beta   90.00
_cell.angle_gamma   90.00
#
_symmetry.space_group_name_H-M   'P 1'
#
loop_
_entity.id
_entity.type
_entity.pdbx_description
1 polymer ?
#
loop_
_entity_poly.entity_id
_entity_poly.type
_entity_poly.pdbx_seq_one_letter_code
_entity_poly.pdbx_strand_id
1 'polypeptide(L)'
;MKTTKTLAQISSSKGFQLSEILVSWQYYAEETVILAYSEIKRRGIQINEEIEKLVTAFSETQGKPISQLETELFETKNVANYQEYYQSLPKFSETVNDESKRLERLRRDQMFQREVIEKKQANKDILYGGLWFGGGLVITLVSVASGKGGPIAYGAVIFGGIQFFRGLMKS
;
A
#
# COMPACT_ATOMS: atom_id res chain seq x y z
N MET A 1 5.49 3.30 22.53
CA MET A 1 5.87 1.90 22.23
C MET A 1 6.93 1.95 21.14
N LYS A 2 8.07 1.29 21.33
CA LYS A 2 9.16 1.29 20.34
C LYS A 2 8.86 0.28 19.22
N THR A 3 9.28 0.60 18.00
CA THR A 3 9.10 -0.27 16.83
C THR A 3 10.13 -1.38 16.85
N THR A 4 9.67 -2.63 16.75
CA THR A 4 10.55 -3.80 16.68
C THR A 4 10.50 -4.38 15.27
N LYS A 5 11.66 -4.60 14.65
CA LYS A 5 11.80 -5.33 13.39
C LYS A 5 12.53 -6.63 13.62
N THR A 6 12.08 -7.68 12.95
CA THR A 6 12.74 -9.00 13.01
C THR A 6 13.99 -9.02 12.14
N LEU A 7 14.89 -9.97 12.41
CA LEU A 7 16.08 -10.20 11.58
C LEU A 7 15.70 -10.40 10.10
N ALA A 8 14.62 -11.14 9.81
CA ALA A 8 14.14 -11.32 8.44
C ALA A 8 13.78 -9.99 7.77
N GLN A 9 13.06 -9.12 8.48
CA GLN A 9 12.70 -7.79 7.98
C GLN A 9 13.95 -6.94 7.71
N ILE A 10 14.89 -6.88 8.66
CA ILE A 10 16.15 -6.14 8.52
C ILE A 10 16.99 -6.67 7.35
N SER A 11 17.13 -7.99 7.24
CA SER A 11 17.88 -8.65 6.18
C SER A 11 17.31 -8.40 4.77
N SER A 12 16.01 -8.13 4.67
CA SER A 12 15.30 -7.83 3.42
C SER A 12 15.20 -6.33 3.11
N SER A 13 15.45 -5.47 4.10
CA SER A 13 15.34 -4.02 3.95
C SER A 13 16.38 -3.46 2.97
N LYS A 14 16.02 -2.39 2.26
CA LYS A 14 16.94 -1.66 1.38
C LYS A 14 17.96 -0.86 2.20
N GLY A 15 19.12 -0.53 1.62
CA GLY A 15 20.17 0.24 2.30
C GLY A 15 19.66 1.53 2.96
N PHE A 16 18.87 2.33 2.24
CA PHE A 16 18.27 3.56 2.77
C PHE A 16 17.37 3.32 4.00
N GLN A 17 16.61 2.21 4.02
CA GLN A 17 15.74 1.88 5.16
C GLN A 17 16.55 1.51 6.40
N LEU A 18 17.71 0.88 6.23
CA LEU A 18 18.62 0.58 7.34
C LEU A 18 19.20 1.87 7.93
N SER A 19 19.62 2.80 7.06
CA SER A 19 20.09 4.13 7.48
C SER A 19 19.00 4.93 8.20
N GLU A 20 17.76 4.87 7.72
CA GLU A 20 16.61 5.53 8.36
C GLU A 20 16.40 5.03 9.79
N ILE A 21 16.53 3.72 10.03
CA ILE A 21 16.45 3.12 11.38
C ILE A 21 17.52 3.71 12.31
N LEU A 22 18.76 3.90 11.81
CA LEU A 22 19.84 4.50 12.61
C LEU A 22 19.59 5.98 12.88
N VAL A 23 19.04 6.73 11.92
CA VAL A 23 18.68 8.15 12.11
C VAL A 23 17.56 8.31 13.14
N SER A 24 16.59 7.41 13.11
CA SER A 24 15.41 7.47 13.96
C SER A 24 15.46 6.45 15.11
N TRP A 25 16.67 6.12 15.59
CA TRP A 25 16.93 5.07 16.58
C TRP A 25 16.09 5.17 17.85
N GLN A 26 15.72 6.39 18.27
CA GLN A 26 14.90 6.65 19.46
C GLN A 26 13.52 5.98 19.39
N TYR A 27 12.98 5.79 18.18
CA TYR A 27 11.68 5.19 17.93
C TYR A 27 11.74 3.67 17.76
N TYR A 28 12.94 3.09 17.73
CA TYR A 28 13.16 1.66 17.53
C TYR A 28 13.61 0.95 18.82
N ALA A 29 13.32 -0.34 18.88
CA ALA A 29 13.85 -1.22 19.91
C ALA A 29 15.37 -1.34 19.76
N GLU A 30 16.06 -1.53 20.88
CA GLU A 30 17.53 -1.65 20.93
C GLU A 30 18.04 -2.74 19.97
N GLU A 31 17.44 -3.94 20.04
CA GLU A 31 17.74 -5.05 19.13
C GLU A 31 17.60 -4.63 17.65
N THR A 32 16.58 -3.83 17.31
CA THR A 32 16.37 -3.40 15.92
C THR A 32 17.48 -2.47 15.42
N VAL A 33 17.95 -1.56 16.28
CA VAL A 33 19.04 -0.63 15.95
C VAL A 33 20.35 -1.39 15.80
N ILE A 34 20.65 -2.31 16.72
CA ILE A 34 21.85 -3.17 16.66
C ILE A 34 21.84 -4.00 15.38
N LEU A 35 20.72 -4.68 15.08
CA LEU A 35 20.60 -5.50 13.87
C LEU A 35 20.73 -4.67 12.59
N ALA A 36 20.20 -3.44 12.55
CA ALA A 36 20.34 -2.56 11.40
C ALA A 36 21.81 -2.13 11.19
N TYR A 37 22.51 -1.78 12.27
CA TYR A 37 23.93 -1.44 12.23
C TYR A 37 24.79 -2.62 11.75
N SER A 38 24.59 -3.82 12.30
CA SER A 38 25.31 -5.02 11.89
C SER A 38 25.05 -5.39 10.42
N GLU A 39 23.82 -5.20 9.93
CA GLU A 39 23.47 -5.46 8.53
C GLU A 39 24.13 -4.46 7.56
N ILE A 40 24.22 -3.19 7.93
CA ILE A 40 24.93 -2.16 7.16
C ILE A 40 26.41 -2.54 7.04
N LYS A 41 27.03 -2.94 8.16
CA LYS A 41 28.43 -3.39 8.21
C LYS A 41 28.65 -4.64 7.36
N ARG A 42 27.78 -5.63 7.45
CA ARG A 42 27.84 -6.87 6.64
C ARG A 42 27.78 -6.58 5.14
N ARG A 43 26.92 -5.64 4.74
CA ARG A 43 26.74 -5.25 3.32
C ARG A 43 27.83 -4.33 2.80
N GLY A 44 28.75 -3.86 3.64
CA GLY A 44 29.78 -2.90 3.25
C GLY A 44 29.21 -1.54 2.82
N ILE A 45 28.03 -1.17 3.33
CA ILE A 45 27.43 0.14 3.05
C ILE A 45 28.26 1.20 3.77
N GLN A 46 28.74 2.21 3.03
CA GLN A 46 29.51 3.30 3.62
C GLN A 46 28.63 4.09 4.60
N ILE A 47 29.11 4.17 5.85
CA ILE A 47 28.52 4.97 6.91
C ILE A 47 29.18 6.34 6.86
N ASN A 48 28.40 7.41 6.72
CA ASN A 48 28.91 8.77 6.80
C ASN A 48 29.14 9.18 8.27
N GLU A 49 29.90 10.25 8.49
CA GLU A 49 30.21 10.75 9.84
C GLU A 49 28.95 11.08 10.66
N GLU A 50 27.85 11.48 10.01
CA GLU A 50 26.60 11.80 10.69
C GLU A 50 25.94 10.56 11.31
N ILE A 51 25.86 9.46 10.55
CA ILE A 51 25.33 8.20 11.05
C ILE A 51 26.26 7.63 12.14
N GLU A 52 27.57 7.80 12.01
CA GLU A 52 28.52 7.39 13.05
C GLU A 52 28.27 8.13 14.37
N LYS A 53 28.06 9.46 14.33
CA LYS A 53 27.68 10.25 15.52
C LYS A 53 26.37 9.76 16.14
N LEU A 54 25.38 9.39 15.33
CA LEU A 54 24.10 8.86 15.80
C LEU A 54 24.24 7.50 16.48
N VAL A 55 25.08 6.60 15.92
CA VAL A 55 25.38 5.30 16.53
C VAL A 55 26.13 5.50 17.85
N THR A 56 27.06 6.45 17.92
CA THR A 56 27.75 6.80 19.17
C THR A 56 26.78 7.34 20.21
N ALA A 57 25.88 8.26 19.85
CA ALA A 57 24.85 8.78 20.76
C ALA A 57 23.91 7.68 21.27
N PHE A 58 23.54 6.73 20.41
CA PHE A 58 22.79 5.54 20.82
C PHE A 58 23.57 4.70 21.83
N SER A 59 24.87 4.45 21.57
CA SER A 59 25.76 3.68 22.44
C SER A 59 25.91 4.34 23.82
N GLU A 60 26.13 5.65 23.85
CA GLU A 60 26.20 6.46 25.07
C GLU A 60 24.92 6.36 25.90
N THR A 61 23.75 6.35 25.23
CA THR A 61 22.45 6.20 25.90
C THR A 61 22.30 4.82 26.55
N GLN A 62 22.88 3.77 25.97
CA GLN A 62 22.88 2.42 26.56
C GLN A 62 24.01 2.23 27.60
N GLY A 63 24.92 3.20 27.73
CA GLY A 63 26.07 3.11 28.63
C GLY A 63 27.13 2.08 28.22
N LYS A 64 27.06 1.56 27.00
CA LYS A 64 27.98 0.54 26.48
C LYS A 64 28.35 0.83 25.02
N PRO A 65 29.59 0.56 24.58
CA PRO A 65 29.95 0.68 23.18
C PRO A 65 29.14 -0.30 22.31
N ILE A 66 28.84 0.12 21.08
CA ILE A 66 28.03 -0.68 20.13
C ILE A 66 28.56 -2.10 19.92
N SER A 67 29.88 -2.30 19.99
CA SER A 67 30.51 -3.63 19.85
C SER A 67 30.19 -4.57 21.01
N GLN A 68 30.07 -4.04 22.24
CA GLN A 68 29.65 -4.84 23.40
C GLN A 68 28.15 -5.17 23.31
N LEU A 69 27.33 -4.21 22.88
CA LEU A 69 25.89 -4.43 22.66
C LEU A 69 25.63 -5.49 21.58
N GLU A 70 26.39 -5.47 20.49
CA GLU A 70 26.37 -6.53 19.46
C GLU A 70 26.68 -7.90 20.08
N THR A 71 27.75 -7.97 20.85
CA THR A 71 28.20 -9.24 21.48
C THR A 71 27.14 -9.79 22.42
N GLU A 72 26.62 -8.97 23.34
CA GLU A 72 25.58 -9.36 24.30
C GLU A 72 24.28 -9.81 23.60
N LEU A 73 23.91 -9.12 22.51
CA LEU A 73 22.73 -9.49 21.73
C LEU A 73 22.91 -10.88 21.11
N PHE A 74 24.05 -11.15 20.48
CA PHE A 74 24.29 -12.43 19.80
C PHE A 74 24.49 -13.58 20.80
N GLU A 75 25.14 -13.34 21.93
CA GLU A 75 25.20 -14.31 23.04
C GLU A 75 23.80 -14.69 23.53
N THR A 76 22.91 -13.72 23.69
CA THR A 76 21.51 -13.94 24.07
C THR A 76 20.76 -14.80 23.05
N LYS A 77 21.12 -14.69 21.76
CA LYS A 77 20.55 -15.50 20.67
C LYS A 77 21.28 -16.83 20.45
N ASN A 78 22.29 -17.13 21.27
CA ASN A 78 23.14 -18.32 21.15
C ASN A 78 23.82 -18.45 19.77
N VAL A 79 24.30 -17.33 19.23
CA VAL A 79 25.02 -17.23 17.95
C VAL A 79 26.31 -16.43 18.16
N ALA A 80 27.38 -16.78 17.45
CA ALA A 80 28.69 -16.14 17.63
C ALA A 80 28.77 -14.74 17.02
N ASN A 81 28.00 -14.48 15.97
CA ASN A 81 27.99 -13.19 15.27
C ASN A 81 26.74 -13.02 14.39
N TYR A 82 26.59 -11.82 13.81
CA TYR A 82 25.52 -11.51 12.88
C TYR A 82 25.45 -12.45 11.67
N GLN A 83 26.57 -12.94 11.16
CA GLN A 83 26.60 -13.81 9.98
C GLN A 83 25.95 -15.16 10.27
N GLU A 84 26.27 -15.75 11.42
CA GLU A 84 25.63 -16.98 11.90
C GLU A 84 24.14 -16.76 12.17
N TYR A 85 23.78 -15.61 12.77
CA TYR A 85 22.38 -15.27 12.99
C TYR A 85 21.62 -15.11 11.67
N TYR A 86 22.22 -14.46 10.68
CA TYR A 86 21.65 -14.33 9.34
C TYR A 86 21.45 -15.69 8.67
N GLN A 87 22.40 -16.62 8.83
CA GLN A 87 22.30 -17.96 8.25
C GLN A 87 21.24 -18.84 8.92
N SER A 88 20.86 -18.54 10.16
CA SER A 88 19.77 -19.23 10.85
C SER A 88 18.38 -18.82 10.35
N LEU A 89 18.29 -17.73 9.57
CA LEU A 89 17.04 -17.38 8.91
C LEU A 89 16.58 -18.52 8.01
N PRO A 90 15.29 -18.90 8.05
CA PRO A 90 14.75 -19.80 7.04
C PRO A 90 15.02 -19.16 5.69
N LYS A 91 15.74 -19.87 4.80
CA LYS A 91 15.92 -19.45 3.41
C LYS A 91 14.53 -19.43 2.79
N PHE A 92 13.88 -18.26 2.80
CA PHE A 92 12.64 -18.03 2.09
C PHE A 92 12.92 -18.34 0.62
N SER A 93 12.39 -19.48 0.16
CA SER A 93 12.55 -19.92 -1.22
C SER A 93 11.99 -18.85 -2.16
N GLU A 94 12.61 -18.71 -3.33
CA GLU A 94 12.20 -17.77 -4.41
C GLU A 94 10.69 -17.80 -4.73
N THR A 95 10.01 -18.91 -4.40
CA THR A 95 8.57 -19.10 -4.54
C THR A 95 7.72 -17.99 -3.90
N VAL A 96 8.09 -17.44 -2.75
CA VAL A 96 7.30 -16.38 -2.08
C VAL A 96 7.41 -15.02 -2.81
N ASN A 97 8.54 -14.77 -3.47
CA ASN A 97 8.74 -13.56 -4.28
C ASN A 97 7.94 -13.64 -5.59
N ASP A 98 7.84 -14.84 -6.17
CA ASP A 98 7.00 -15.07 -7.35
C ASP A 98 5.51 -15.06 -7.03
N GLU A 99 5.09 -15.63 -5.89
CA GLU A 99 3.70 -15.57 -5.44
C GLU A 99 3.25 -14.15 -5.16
N SER A 100 4.06 -13.34 -4.48
CA SER A 100 3.71 -11.93 -4.22
C SER A 100 3.61 -11.13 -5.52
N LYS A 101 4.54 -11.30 -6.47
CA LYS A 101 4.45 -10.71 -7.81
C LYS A 101 3.24 -11.20 -8.59
N ARG A 102 2.86 -12.48 -8.50
CA ARG A 102 1.66 -13.04 -9.12
C ARG A 102 0.39 -12.43 -8.51
N LEU A 103 0.34 -12.29 -7.19
CA LEU A 103 -0.79 -11.69 -6.48
C LEU A 103 -0.98 -10.22 -6.87
N GLU A 104 0.10 -9.46 -7.02
CA GLU A 104 0.05 -8.08 -7.51
C GLU A 104 -0.46 -7.98 -8.94
N ARG A 105 -0.01 -8.88 -9.84
CA ARG A 105 -0.54 -8.97 -11.22
C ARG A 105 -2.03 -9.26 -11.22
N LEU A 106 -2.48 -10.26 -10.45
CA LEU A 106 -3.90 -10.61 -10.33
C LEU A 106 -4.75 -9.45 -9.81
N ARG A 107 -4.26 -8.70 -8.80
CA ARG A 107 -4.96 -7.51 -8.29
C ARG A 107 -5.07 -6.41 -9.35
N ARG A 108 -4.01 -6.17 -10.13
CA ARG A 108 -4.05 -5.19 -11.22
C ARG A 108 -5.02 -5.60 -12.32
N ASP A 109 -5.01 -6.87 -12.70
CA ASP A 109 -5.93 -7.39 -13.71
C ASP A 109 -7.39 -7.31 -13.24
N GLN A 110 -7.66 -7.61 -11.97
CA GLN A 110 -8.99 -7.47 -11.38
C GLN A 110 -9.48 -6.01 -11.35
N MET A 111 -8.61 -5.05 -11.01
CA MET A 111 -8.96 -3.63 -11.02
C MET A 111 -9.23 -3.14 -12.44
N PHE A 112 -8.39 -3.52 -13.39
CA PHE A 112 -8.58 -3.16 -14.80
C PHE A 112 -9.89 -3.74 -15.37
N GLN A 113 -10.21 -5.00 -15.06
CA GLN A 113 -11.47 -5.61 -15.47
C GLN A 113 -12.68 -4.89 -14.89
N ARG A 114 -12.63 -4.48 -13.61
CA ARG A 114 -13.71 -3.70 -12.99
C ARG A 114 -13.91 -2.37 -13.68
N GLU A 115 -12.84 -1.61 -13.93
CA GLU A 115 -12.94 -0.32 -14.63
C GLU A 115 -13.51 -0.47 -16.04
N VAL A 116 -13.08 -1.50 -16.79
CA VAL A 116 -13.57 -1.72 -18.16
C VAL A 116 -15.05 -2.12 -18.17
N ILE A 117 -15.49 -2.95 -17.21
CA ILE A 117 -16.89 -3.36 -17.10
C ILE A 117 -17.75 -2.18 -16.64
N GLU A 118 -17.31 -1.41 -15.65
CA GLU A 118 -18.02 -0.24 -15.14
C GLU A 118 -18.20 0.83 -16.22
N LYS A 119 -17.15 1.14 -16.99
CA LYS A 119 -17.23 2.10 -18.11
C LYS A 119 -18.18 1.63 -19.22
N LYS A 120 -18.17 0.34 -19.56
CA LYS A 120 -19.08 -0.22 -20.57
C LYS A 120 -20.54 -0.20 -20.11
N GLN A 121 -20.79 -0.38 -18.82
CA GLN A 121 -22.14 -0.35 -18.26
C GLN A 121 -22.66 1.09 -18.11
N ALA A 122 -21.81 2.02 -17.68
CA ALA A 122 -22.13 3.44 -17.59
C ALA A 122 -22.52 4.04 -18.96
N ASN A 123 -21.78 3.74 -20.03
CA ASN A 123 -22.13 4.19 -21.38
C ASN A 123 -23.49 3.69 -21.85
N LYS A 124 -23.89 2.46 -21.49
CA LYS A 124 -25.20 1.91 -21.84
C LYS A 124 -26.31 2.60 -21.05
N ASP A 125 -26.12 2.81 -19.75
CA ASP A 125 -27.10 3.49 -18.88
C ASP A 125 -27.32 4.96 -19.29
N ILE A 126 -26.28 5.67 -19.73
CA ILE A 126 -26.39 7.02 -20.29
C ILE A 126 -27.21 7.01 -21.60
N LEU A 127 -26.94 6.09 -22.53
CA LEU A 127 -27.63 6.08 -23.83
C LEU A 127 -29.12 5.72 -23.69
N TYR A 128 -29.43 4.63 -22.98
CA TYR A 128 -30.81 4.17 -22.81
C TYR A 128 -31.60 5.07 -21.85
N GLY A 129 -30.98 5.50 -20.75
CA GLY A 129 -31.60 6.43 -19.80
C GLY A 129 -31.91 7.78 -20.44
N GLY A 130 -30.96 8.32 -21.21
CA GLY A 130 -31.14 9.59 -21.94
C GLY A 130 -32.24 9.53 -22.99
N LEU A 131 -32.35 8.40 -23.71
CA LEU A 131 -33.42 8.19 -24.69
C LEU A 131 -34.80 8.12 -24.04
N TRP A 132 -34.95 7.38 -22.94
CA TRP A 132 -36.20 7.28 -22.19
C TRP A 132 -36.59 8.60 -21.52
N PHE A 133 -35.62 9.27 -20.90
CA PHE A 133 -35.83 10.57 -20.26
C PHE A 133 -36.21 11.64 -21.28
N GLY A 134 -35.44 11.79 -22.35
CA GLY A 134 -35.69 12.76 -23.41
C GLY A 134 -37.02 12.51 -24.12
N GLY A 135 -37.31 11.26 -24.47
CA GLY A 135 -38.59 10.88 -25.08
C GLY A 135 -39.78 11.17 -24.18
N GLY A 136 -39.70 10.81 -22.89
CA GLY A 136 -40.75 11.11 -21.92
C GLY A 136 -40.96 12.60 -21.68
N LEU A 137 -39.88 13.38 -21.69
CA LEU A 137 -39.91 14.83 -21.46
C LEU A 137 -40.53 15.57 -22.65
N VAL A 138 -40.22 15.18 -23.88
CA VAL A 138 -40.86 15.72 -25.10
C VAL A 138 -42.36 15.43 -25.11
N ILE A 139 -42.77 14.18 -24.83
CA ILE A 139 -44.19 13.81 -24.77
C ILE A 139 -44.92 14.62 -23.69
N THR A 140 -44.30 14.77 -22.52
CA THR A 140 -44.88 15.53 -21.41
C THR A 140 -45.01 17.02 -21.74
N LEU A 141 -43.99 17.64 -22.35
CA LEU A 141 -44.03 19.05 -22.74
C LEU A 141 -45.09 19.32 -23.81
N VAL A 142 -45.18 18.47 -24.83
CA VAL A 142 -46.21 18.59 -25.89
C VAL A 142 -47.61 18.41 -25.31
N SER A 143 -47.77 17.45 -24.39
CA SER A 143 -49.03 17.17 -23.70
C SER A 143 -49.52 18.34 -22.83
N VAL A 144 -48.60 18.95 -22.06
CA VAL A 144 -48.89 20.13 -21.22
C VAL A 144 -49.16 21.37 -22.08
N ALA A 145 -48.35 21.59 -23.12
CA ALA A 145 -48.52 22.73 -24.03
C ALA A 145 -49.82 22.68 -24.85
N SER A 146 -50.37 21.48 -25.07
CA SER A 146 -51.63 21.29 -25.81
C SER A 146 -52.89 21.63 -24.98
N GLY A 147 -52.75 22.00 -23.69
CA GLY A 147 -53.82 22.54 -22.84
C GLY A 147 -54.97 21.58 -22.48
N LYS A 148 -54.97 20.36 -23.03
CA LYS A 148 -55.98 19.31 -22.79
C LYS A 148 -55.36 18.15 -22.02
N GLY A 149 -54.83 18.40 -20.81
CA GLY A 149 -54.39 17.39 -19.83
C GLY A 149 -54.05 16.00 -20.38
N GLY A 150 -53.10 15.91 -21.32
CA GLY A 150 -52.80 14.67 -22.01
C GLY A 150 -51.96 13.72 -21.16
N PRO A 151 -51.64 12.52 -21.67
CA PRO A 151 -50.88 11.52 -20.91
C PRO A 151 -49.49 12.08 -20.57
N ILE A 152 -49.19 12.16 -19.27
CA ILE A 152 -47.87 12.53 -18.77
C ILE A 152 -47.08 11.23 -18.59
N ALA A 153 -45.94 11.12 -19.27
CA ALA A 153 -45.12 9.92 -19.25
C ALA A 153 -44.25 9.85 -17.98
N TYR A 154 -44.86 10.00 -16.79
CA TYR A 154 -44.18 10.02 -15.50
C TYR A 154 -43.22 8.84 -15.31
N GLY A 155 -43.63 7.64 -15.74
CA GLY A 155 -42.79 6.45 -15.67
C GLY A 155 -41.51 6.55 -16.49
N ALA A 156 -41.61 7.02 -17.75
CA ALA A 156 -40.46 7.17 -18.64
C ALA A 156 -39.49 8.27 -18.18
N VAL A 157 -40.03 9.39 -17.68
CA VAL A 157 -39.23 10.51 -17.18
C VAL A 157 -38.53 10.16 -15.87
N ILE A 158 -39.21 9.53 -14.92
CA ILE A 158 -38.61 9.17 -13.63
C ILE A 158 -37.62 8.00 -13.80
N PHE A 159 -38.01 6.94 -14.48
CA PHE A 159 -37.15 5.77 -14.69
C PHE A 159 -35.94 6.09 -15.57
N GLY A 160 -36.17 6.76 -16.71
CA GLY A 160 -35.11 7.20 -17.60
C GLY A 160 -34.17 8.20 -16.95
N GLY A 161 -34.72 9.15 -16.18
CA GLY A 161 -33.93 10.14 -15.44
C GLY A 161 -33.01 9.49 -14.40
N ILE A 162 -33.54 8.59 -13.56
CA ILE A 162 -32.73 7.86 -12.57
C ILE A 162 -31.62 7.05 -13.26
N GLN A 163 -31.93 6.35 -14.34
CA GLN A 163 -30.94 5.54 -15.06
C GLN A 163 -29.86 6.41 -15.73
N PHE A 164 -30.24 7.56 -16.31
CA PHE A 164 -29.34 8.52 -16.93
C PHE A 164 -28.38 9.18 -15.94
N PHE A 165 -28.91 9.74 -14.85
CA PHE A 165 -28.10 10.39 -13.81
C PHE A 165 -27.18 9.40 -13.08
N ARG A 166 -27.63 8.15 -12.89
CA ARG A 166 -26.79 7.09 -12.31
C ARG A 166 -25.66 6.67 -13.25
N GLY A 167 -25.87 6.71 -14.56
CA GLY A 167 -24.83 6.52 -15.56
C GLY A 167 -23.81 7.65 -15.57
N LEU A 168 -24.26 8.91 -15.51
CA LEU A 168 -23.38 10.09 -15.46
C LEU A 168 -22.48 10.14 -14.22
N MET A 169 -23.01 9.78 -13.04
CA MET A 169 -22.19 9.74 -11.81
C MET A 169 -21.16 8.61 -11.79
N LYS A 170 -21.27 7.62 -12.69
CA LYS A 170 -20.41 6.45 -12.76
C LYS A 170 -19.48 6.43 -13.98
N SER A 171 -19.66 7.35 -14.94
CA SER A 171 -18.82 7.50 -16.14
C SER A 171 -17.68 8.47 -15.90
#